data_AF-A0A413PX58-F1
#
_entry.id   AF-A0A413PX58-F1
#
_cell.length_a   1.000
_cell.length_b   1.000
_cell.length_c   1.000
_cell.angle_alpha   90.00
_cell.angle_beta   90.00
_cell.angle_gamma   90.00
#
_symmetry.space_group_name_H-M   'P 1'
#
loop_
_entity.id
_entity.type
_entity.pdbx_description
1 polymer ?
#
loop_
_entity_poly.entity_id
_entity_poly.type
_entity_poly.pdbx_seq_one_letter_code
_entity_poly.pdbx_strand_id
1 'polypeptide(L)'
;RKNILKNGEKNIKGNYSDFFGDILEDFKKEKDKFKTEIIDTGQIFYRARVGNGVIEAAIDDLDIKCKIPYFGSDMEKPPAKFVQGGRFNRQGVSYLYLADNIETCIAEIHLQVGQICSIVEFECVKKGNYV
;
A
#
# COMPACT_ATOMS: atom_id res chain seq x y z
N ARG A 1 -14.94 -9.96 -15.73
CA ARG A 1 -13.48 -10.29 -15.65
C ARG A 1 -12.89 -10.90 -16.92
N LYS A 2 -13.53 -11.87 -17.62
CA LYS A 2 -12.92 -12.57 -18.78
C LYS A 2 -12.98 -11.87 -20.15
N ASN A 3 -13.78 -10.81 -20.34
CA ASN A 3 -14.03 -10.25 -21.69
C ASN A 3 -13.10 -9.12 -22.13
N ILE A 4 -12.60 -8.26 -21.22
CA ILE A 4 -11.72 -7.13 -21.59
C ILE A 4 -10.35 -7.64 -22.06
N LEU A 5 -9.82 -8.69 -21.43
CA LEU A 5 -8.51 -9.27 -21.79
C LEU A 5 -8.55 -10.13 -23.07
N LYS A 6 -9.69 -10.78 -23.38
CA LYS A 6 -9.81 -11.65 -24.56
C LYS A 6 -9.72 -10.91 -25.90
N ASN A 7 -10.03 -9.61 -25.92
CA ASN A 7 -9.90 -8.79 -27.13
C ASN A 7 -8.47 -8.22 -27.30
N GLY A 8 -7.64 -8.23 -26.26
CA GLY A 8 -6.28 -7.67 -26.30
C GLY A 8 -5.22 -8.58 -26.92
N GLU A 9 -5.47 -9.88 -27.02
CA GLU A 9 -4.48 -10.85 -27.55
C GLU A 9 -4.34 -10.81 -29.08
N LYS A 10 -5.22 -10.09 -29.80
CA LYS A 10 -5.29 -10.15 -31.27
C LYS A 10 -4.50 -9.10 -32.05
N ASN A 11 -3.84 -8.12 -31.42
CA ASN A 11 -3.19 -7.05 -32.20
C ASN A 11 -1.91 -6.45 -31.57
N ILE A 12 -0.98 -7.29 -31.11
CA ILE A 12 0.35 -6.82 -30.62
C ILE A 12 1.34 -6.59 -31.79
N LYS A 13 0.85 -6.08 -32.93
CA LYS A 13 1.69 -5.67 -34.08
C LYS A 13 1.62 -4.18 -34.39
N GLY A 14 0.77 -3.42 -33.69
CA GLY A 14 0.61 -1.97 -33.82
C GLY A 14 1.34 -1.17 -32.75
N ASN A 15 1.45 0.15 -32.96
CA ASN A 15 2.12 1.10 -32.09
C ASN A 15 1.48 1.09 -30.68
N TYR A 16 2.28 0.91 -29.63
CA TYR A 16 1.80 0.65 -28.26
C TYR A 16 0.93 1.79 -27.68
N SER A 17 1.14 3.01 -28.18
CA SER A 17 0.38 4.20 -27.78
C SER A 17 -1.10 4.13 -28.19
N ASP A 18 -1.38 3.62 -29.39
CA ASP A 18 -2.74 3.57 -29.92
C ASP A 18 -3.56 2.49 -29.19
N PHE A 19 -2.92 1.37 -28.88
CA PHE A 19 -3.51 0.28 -28.09
C PHE A 19 -3.92 0.70 -26.66
N PHE A 20 -3.10 1.52 -25.99
CA PHE A 20 -3.45 2.04 -24.67
C PHE A 20 -4.63 3.01 -24.74
N GLY A 21 -4.70 3.82 -25.81
CA GLY A 21 -5.84 4.70 -26.10
C GLY A 21 -7.15 3.92 -26.20
N ASP A 22 -7.16 2.86 -27.00
CA ASP A 22 -8.34 2.01 -27.20
C ASP A 22 -8.80 1.34 -25.89
N ILE A 23 -7.87 0.77 -25.12
CA ILE A 23 -8.17 0.18 -23.81
C ILE A 23 -8.74 1.22 -22.84
N LEU A 24 -8.17 2.43 -22.84
CA LEU A 24 -8.61 3.50 -21.97
C LEU A 24 -10.02 3.97 -22.34
N GLU A 25 -10.34 4.06 -23.64
CA GLU A 25 -11.69 4.36 -24.09
C GLU A 25 -12.69 3.29 -23.71
N ASP A 26 -12.35 2.02 -23.88
CA ASP A 26 -13.21 0.91 -23.47
C ASP A 26 -13.40 0.87 -21.96
N PHE A 27 -12.34 1.12 -21.18
CA PHE A 27 -12.44 1.29 -19.74
C PHE A 27 -13.37 2.45 -19.37
N LYS A 28 -13.27 3.60 -20.03
CA LYS A 28 -14.16 4.75 -19.79
C LYS A 28 -15.63 4.44 -20.08
N LYS A 29 -15.92 3.66 -21.13
CA LYS A 29 -17.30 3.22 -21.46
C LYS A 29 -17.87 2.27 -20.39
N GLU A 30 -17.01 1.48 -19.75
CA GLU A 30 -17.42 0.50 -18.74
C GLU A 30 -17.20 0.95 -17.30
N LYS A 31 -16.63 2.14 -17.06
CA LYS A 31 -16.19 2.60 -15.73
C LYS A 31 -17.31 2.52 -14.67
N ASP A 32 -18.55 2.80 -15.08
CA ASP A 32 -19.71 2.84 -14.17
C ASP A 32 -20.14 1.43 -13.72
N LYS A 33 -19.62 0.38 -14.36
CA LYS A 33 -19.83 -1.02 -13.95
C LYS A 33 -18.90 -1.42 -12.80
N PHE A 34 -17.88 -0.62 -12.49
CA PHE A 34 -16.93 -0.90 -11.42
C PHE A 34 -17.37 -0.24 -10.13
N LYS A 35 -17.13 -0.92 -9.01
CA LYS A 35 -17.42 -0.37 -7.69
C LYS A 35 -16.50 0.84 -7.48
N THR A 36 -17.09 2.02 -7.34
CA THR A 36 -16.34 3.22 -6.98
C THR A 36 -16.29 3.34 -5.46
N GLU A 37 -15.13 3.69 -4.92
CA GLU A 37 -14.94 4.04 -3.52
C GLU A 37 -14.55 5.51 -3.41
N ILE A 38 -15.24 6.22 -2.53
CA ILE A 38 -14.93 7.61 -2.20
C ILE A 38 -14.09 7.55 -0.94
N ILE A 39 -12.89 8.13 -1.01
CA ILE A 39 -12.06 8.36 0.16
C ILE A 39 -12.19 9.82 0.51
N ASP A 40 -12.76 10.10 1.68
CA ASP A 40 -12.96 11.45 2.17
C ASP A 40 -11.73 11.96 2.93
N THR A 41 -11.61 13.28 3.02
CA THR A 41 -10.58 13.92 3.87
C THR A 41 -10.89 13.61 5.33
N GLY A 42 -9.86 13.29 6.12
CA GLY A 42 -10.00 12.85 7.50
C GLY A 42 -10.22 11.34 7.67
N GLN A 43 -10.43 10.59 6.58
CA GLN A 43 -10.55 9.13 6.67
C GLN A 43 -9.22 8.51 7.11
N ILE A 44 -9.29 7.64 8.12
CA ILE A 44 -8.14 6.97 8.72
C ILE A 44 -7.91 5.62 8.05
N PHE A 45 -6.64 5.35 7.78
CA PHE A 45 -6.14 4.07 7.32
C PHE A 45 -5.00 3.61 8.20
N TYR A 46 -4.77 2.30 8.22
CA TYR A 46 -3.81 1.67 9.11
C TYR A 46 -2.70 1.02 8.32
N ARG A 47 -1.48 1.12 8.86
CA ARG A 47 -0.36 0.30 8.45
C ARG A 47 0.31 -0.31 9.65
N ALA A 48 0.67 -1.57 9.53
CA ALA A 48 1.38 -2.28 10.54
C ALA A 48 2.72 -2.82 10.00
N ARG A 49 3.68 -3.04 10.89
CA ARG A 49 5.01 -3.58 10.58
C ARG A 49 5.53 -4.42 11.75
N VAL A 50 6.06 -5.59 11.46
CA VAL A 50 6.71 -6.44 12.48
C VAL A 50 7.94 -5.72 13.02
N GLY A 51 8.06 -5.69 14.35
CA GLY A 51 9.16 -5.07 15.08
C GLY A 51 8.79 -3.76 15.75
N ASN A 52 9.80 -3.12 16.30
CA ASN A 52 9.73 -1.89 17.07
C ASN A 52 11.09 -1.17 16.97
N GLY A 53 11.10 0.15 17.14
CA GLY A 53 12.31 0.94 17.32
C GLY A 53 12.86 0.81 18.74
N VAL A 54 14.10 1.30 18.94
CA VAL A 54 14.73 1.38 20.25
C VAL A 54 15.32 2.79 20.40
N ILE A 55 14.99 3.44 21.51
CA ILE A 55 15.63 4.68 21.94
C ILE A 55 16.56 4.34 23.10
N GLU A 56 17.80 4.78 22.98
CA GLU A 56 18.78 4.71 24.05
C GLU A 56 18.70 6.00 24.86
N ALA A 57 18.58 5.87 26.17
CA ALA A 57 18.51 6.97 27.12
C ALA A 57 19.42 6.65 28.30
N ALA A 58 19.91 7.69 28.99
CA ALA A 58 20.66 7.53 30.23
C ALA A 58 19.91 8.26 31.34
N ILE A 59 19.76 7.61 32.49
CA ILE A 59 19.36 8.25 33.73
C ILE A 59 20.52 8.08 34.71
N ASP A 60 21.24 9.17 34.95
CA ASP A 60 22.49 9.18 35.73
C ASP A 60 23.53 8.21 35.10
N ASP A 61 24.08 7.27 35.87
CA ASP A 61 25.06 6.28 35.39
C ASP A 61 24.42 5.04 34.73
N LEU A 62 23.10 5.01 34.55
CA LEU A 62 22.39 3.85 34.00
C LEU A 62 21.94 4.07 32.56
N ASP A 63 22.51 3.29 31.64
CA ASP A 63 22.03 3.17 30.26
C ASP A 63 20.75 2.35 30.19
N ILE A 64 19.71 2.93 29.61
CA ILE A 64 18.39 2.34 29.44
C ILE A 64 18.06 2.26 27.95
N LYS A 65 17.56 1.10 27.51
CA LYS A 65 17.03 0.90 26.16
C LYS A 65 15.52 0.78 26.21
N CYS A 66 14.82 1.79 25.69
CA CYS A 66 13.37 1.81 25.62
C CYS A 66 12.88 1.32 24.26
N LYS A 67 12.01 0.32 24.25
CA LYS A 67 11.34 -0.14 23.02
C LYS A 67 10.18 0.78 22.71
N ILE A 68 10.12 1.28 21.48
CA ILE A 68 9.06 2.15 21.00
C ILE A 68 8.48 1.63 19.68
N PRO A 69 7.21 1.87 19.36
CA PRO A 69 6.68 1.56 18.05
C PRO A 69 7.48 2.27 16.95
N TYR A 70 7.57 1.68 15.77
CA TYR A 70 8.03 2.39 14.58
C TYR A 70 7.10 3.56 14.28
N PHE A 71 7.68 4.69 13.89
CA PHE A 71 6.96 5.93 13.57
C PHE A 71 7.67 6.70 12.45
N GLY A 72 6.97 7.66 11.84
CA GLY A 72 7.53 8.50 10.78
C GLY A 72 8.03 7.68 9.58
N SER A 73 9.28 7.94 9.17
CA SER A 73 9.90 7.31 7.99
C SER A 73 9.99 5.78 8.08
N ASP A 74 10.00 5.21 9.28
CA ASP A 74 10.02 3.75 9.46
C ASP A 74 8.70 3.09 9.03
N MET A 75 7.62 3.87 8.96
CA MET A 75 6.29 3.42 8.56
C MET A 75 5.91 3.89 7.16
N GLU A 76 6.82 4.56 6.45
CA GLU A 76 6.66 4.95 5.05
C GLU A 76 6.98 3.80 4.08
N LYS A 77 6.69 4.03 2.80
CA LYS A 77 6.95 3.06 1.75
C LYS A 77 8.44 2.67 1.73
N PRO A 78 8.78 1.39 1.49
CA PRO A 78 10.17 0.94 1.48
C PRO A 78 10.98 1.68 0.39
N PRO A 79 12.28 1.97 0.60
CA PRO A 79 13.09 2.58 -0.46
C PRO A 79 13.15 1.68 -1.69
N ALA A 80 13.01 2.25 -2.90
CA ALA A 80 12.84 1.52 -4.17
C ALA A 80 13.87 0.39 -4.39
N LYS A 81 15.12 0.60 -3.95
CA LYS A 81 16.23 -0.36 -4.06
C LYS A 81 15.99 -1.66 -3.28
N PHE A 82 15.20 -1.62 -2.22
CA PHE A 82 14.91 -2.77 -1.35
C PHE A 82 13.53 -3.38 -1.63
N VAL A 83 12.80 -2.84 -2.61
CA VAL A 83 11.44 -3.28 -2.90
C VAL A 83 11.46 -4.57 -3.71
N GLN A 84 11.09 -5.64 -3.03
CA GLN A 84 10.73 -6.90 -3.67
C GLN A 84 9.34 -6.77 -4.33
N GLY A 85 9.10 -7.59 -5.35
CA GLY A 85 7.78 -7.66 -5.97
C GLY A 85 6.73 -8.09 -4.96
N GLY A 86 5.66 -7.31 -4.83
CA GLY A 86 4.49 -7.67 -4.04
C GLY A 86 3.32 -8.04 -4.95
N ARG A 87 2.12 -8.15 -4.38
CA ARG A 87 0.93 -8.55 -5.14
C ARG A 87 0.63 -7.62 -6.31
N PHE A 88 0.85 -6.31 -6.13
CA PHE A 88 0.56 -5.28 -7.14
C PHE A 88 1.80 -4.52 -7.63
N ASN A 89 2.85 -4.42 -6.81
CA ASN A 89 4.05 -3.67 -7.17
C ASN A 89 5.09 -4.58 -7.84
N ARG A 90 5.66 -4.12 -8.96
CA ARG A 90 6.82 -4.76 -9.59
C ARG A 90 8.08 -4.48 -8.76
N GLN A 91 9.07 -5.37 -8.85
CA GLN A 91 10.40 -5.12 -8.29
C GLN A 91 10.93 -3.75 -8.71
N GLY A 92 11.46 -3.00 -7.74
CA GLY A 92 11.96 -1.63 -7.93
C GLY A 92 10.89 -0.52 -7.89
N VAL A 93 9.60 -0.85 -7.78
CA VAL A 93 8.51 0.13 -7.64
C VAL A 93 7.95 0.08 -6.22
N SER A 94 8.12 1.18 -5.48
CA SER A 94 7.71 1.26 -4.07
C SER A 94 6.29 1.78 -3.91
N TYR A 95 5.42 0.94 -3.33
CA TYR A 95 4.05 1.28 -2.97
C TYR A 95 3.88 1.33 -1.44
N LEU A 96 2.94 2.16 -0.99
CA LEU A 96 2.46 2.21 0.39
C LEU A 96 1.15 1.43 0.46
N TYR A 97 1.15 0.32 1.20
CA TYR A 97 -0.04 -0.49 1.42
C TYR A 97 -0.68 -0.08 2.75
N LEU A 98 -2.00 0.19 2.71
CA LEU A 98 -2.81 0.61 3.84
C LEU A 98 -4.08 -0.24 3.90
N ALA A 99 -4.63 -0.42 5.10
CA ALA A 99 -5.92 -1.07 5.33
C ALA A 99 -6.91 -0.09 5.97
N ASP A 100 -8.20 -0.32 5.81
CA ASP A 100 -9.29 0.48 6.39
C ASP A 100 -9.60 0.11 7.86
N ASN A 101 -9.14 -1.06 8.32
CA ASN A 101 -9.28 -1.52 9.69
C ASN A 101 -7.99 -2.20 10.20
N ILE A 102 -7.82 -2.20 11.51
CA ILE A 102 -6.62 -2.71 12.19
C ILE A 102 -6.51 -4.22 12.05
N GLU A 103 -7.62 -4.95 12.11
CA GLU A 103 -7.66 -6.42 12.06
C GLU A 103 -7.14 -6.93 10.72
N THR A 104 -7.58 -6.33 9.62
CA THR A 104 -7.10 -6.63 8.25
C THR A 104 -5.63 -6.27 8.12
N CYS A 105 -5.24 -5.11 8.66
CA CYS A 105 -3.85 -4.66 8.67
C CYS A 105 -2.92 -5.68 9.32
N ILE A 106 -3.32 -6.22 10.47
CA ILE A 106 -2.58 -7.25 11.22
C ILE A 106 -2.60 -8.59 10.47
N ALA A 107 -3.75 -8.98 9.91
CA ALA A 107 -3.90 -10.23 9.19
C ALA A 107 -2.95 -10.33 7.97
N GLU A 108 -2.79 -9.24 7.21
CA GLU A 108 -1.88 -9.18 6.05
C GLU A 108 -0.40 -9.38 6.42
N ILE A 109 -0.01 -9.11 7.67
CA ILE A 109 1.38 -9.23 8.13
C ILE A 109 1.72 -10.65 8.57
N HIS A 110 0.71 -11.48 8.85
CA HIS A 110 0.89 -12.87 9.29
C HIS A 110 1.80 -12.97 10.54
N LEU A 111 1.48 -12.19 11.58
CA LEU A 111 2.24 -12.19 12.84
C LEU A 111 2.30 -13.58 13.48
N GLN A 112 3.46 -13.93 14.01
CA GLN A 112 3.68 -15.13 14.81
C GLN A 112 3.52 -14.84 16.31
N VAL A 113 3.19 -15.87 17.08
CA VAL A 113 3.06 -15.77 18.54
C VAL A 113 4.37 -15.25 19.14
N GLY A 114 4.27 -14.20 19.97
CA GLY A 114 5.42 -13.57 20.62
C GLY A 114 6.10 -12.47 19.81
N GLN A 115 5.68 -12.21 18.57
CA GLN A 115 6.20 -11.08 17.79
C GLN A 115 5.53 -9.76 18.21
N ILE A 116 6.34 -8.70 18.22
CA ILE A 116 5.86 -7.32 18.44
C ILE A 116 5.51 -6.71 17.08
N CYS A 117 4.43 -5.94 17.05
CA CYS A 117 3.97 -5.24 15.87
C CYS A 117 3.80 -3.76 16.18
N SER A 118 4.33 -2.90 15.32
CA SER A 118 4.09 -1.46 15.34
C SER A 118 2.96 -1.12 14.38
N ILE A 119 2.00 -0.30 14.81
CA ILE A 119 0.84 0.12 14.02
C ILE A 119 0.81 1.64 14.01
N VAL A 120 0.54 2.24 12.85
CA VAL A 120 0.31 3.68 12.72
C VAL A 120 -0.93 3.97 11.90
N GLU A 121 -1.44 5.17 12.12
CA GLU A 121 -2.58 5.75 11.43
C GLU A 121 -2.11 6.72 10.34
N PHE A 122 -2.81 6.68 9.21
CA PHE A 122 -2.65 7.59 8.10
C PHE A 122 -3.98 8.29 7.86
N GLU A 123 -3.98 9.61 7.98
CA GLU A 123 -5.14 10.42 7.67
C GLU A 123 -5.11 10.85 6.19
N CYS A 124 -6.24 10.67 5.50
CA CYS A 124 -6.38 11.16 4.14
C CYS A 124 -6.50 12.70 4.14
N VAL A 125 -5.53 13.38 3.53
CA VAL A 125 -5.51 14.85 3.44
C VAL A 125 -6.27 15.39 2.23
N LYS A 126 -6.70 14.52 1.30
CA LYS A 126 -7.35 14.96 0.05
C LYS A 126 -8.38 13.94 -0.41
N LYS A 127 -9.62 14.42 -0.55
CA LYS A 127 -10.72 13.63 -1.12
C LYS A 127 -10.41 13.15 -2.54
N GLY A 128 -10.76 11.89 -2.82
CA GLY A 128 -10.64 11.29 -4.14
C GLY A 128 -11.72 10.25 -4.42
N ASN A 129 -12.08 10.12 -5.69
CA ASN A 129 -12.97 9.06 -6.18
C ASN A 129 -12.13 8.03 -6.92
N TYR A 130 -12.16 6.79 -6.45
CA TYR A 130 -11.35 5.69 -6.95
C TYR A 130 -12.24 4.59 -7.51
N VAL A 131 -11.82 3.98 -8.62
CA VAL A 131 -12.58 2.97 -9.39
C VAL A 131 -11.86 1.63 -9.34
#